data_AF-A0A0C1JL06-F1
#
_entry.id   AF-A0A0C1JL06-F1
#
_cell.length_a   1.000
_cell.length_b   1.000
_cell.length_c   1.000
_cell.angle_alpha   90.00
_cell.angle_beta   90.00
_cell.angle_gamma   90.00
#
_symmetry.space_group_name_H-M   'P 1'
#
loop_
_entity.id
_entity.type
_entity.pdbx_description
1 polymer ?
#
loop_
_entity_poly.entity_id
_entity_poly.type
_entity_poly.pdbx_seq_one_letter_code
_entity_poly.pdbx_strand_id
1 'polypeptide(L)'
;MEENQARRLWDCMRSTLSGQLFPPNQRFVEKILVLPKQSYQIDVPIKNPSNVALLAIENDFFSFKTKAAQQIFSQIIASDFFAALRTKQQTGYLVLIQLKNSINTSLFFAVQSNTHDPQDLLFRFELFLEDFLTDMGQIALNQLNFEKIKNALLEKLNYPPQNLQDMGNLLKTLTFKYEGDFDRVTKGIQGFKELHYEDFLEIVMQLVGKDNKRRLAILVKETSAPKSLLFTSLKEKKLKERSTYNHLD
;
A
#
# COMPACT_ATOMS: atom_id res chain seq x y z
N MET A 1 22.75 -23.21 -16.72
CA MET A 1 22.44 -24.58 -16.25
C MET A 1 21.33 -25.10 -17.14
N GLU A 2 21.51 -26.28 -17.73
CA GLU A 2 20.48 -26.93 -18.53
C GLU A 2 19.41 -27.57 -17.65
N GLU A 3 18.23 -27.84 -18.19
CA GLU A 3 17.11 -28.46 -17.46
C GLU A 3 17.51 -29.79 -16.82
N ASN A 4 18.22 -30.65 -17.57
CA ASN A 4 18.68 -31.95 -17.07
C ASN A 4 19.64 -31.81 -15.88
N GLN A 5 20.49 -30.78 -15.88
CA GLN A 5 21.40 -30.50 -14.76
C GLN A 5 20.61 -30.02 -13.53
N ALA A 6 19.61 -29.16 -13.73
CA ALA A 6 18.75 -28.67 -12.66
C ALA A 6 17.97 -29.81 -11.98
N ARG A 7 17.41 -30.74 -12.78
CA ARG A 7 16.70 -31.93 -12.29
C ARG A 7 17.62 -32.83 -11.46
N ARG A 8 18.82 -33.13 -11.98
CA ARG A 8 19.83 -33.92 -11.25
C ARG A 8 20.22 -33.30 -9.92
N LEU A 9 20.42 -31.97 -9.90
CA LEU A 9 20.75 -31.25 -8.66
C LEU A 9 19.61 -31.36 -7.63
N TRP A 10 18.37 -31.17 -8.08
CA TRP A 10 17.19 -31.31 -7.24
C TRP A 10 17.02 -32.73 -6.67
N ASP A 11 17.23 -33.76 -7.49
CA ASP A 11 17.15 -35.16 -7.07
C ASP A 11 18.26 -35.52 -6.07
N CYS A 12 19.47 -35.01 -6.29
CA CYS A 12 20.59 -35.12 -5.35
C CYS A 12 20.25 -34.47 -4.00
N MET A 13 19.72 -33.24 -4.03
CA MET A 13 19.31 -32.54 -2.80
C MET A 13 18.19 -33.29 -2.07
N ARG A 14 17.17 -33.75 -2.79
CA ARG A 14 16.03 -34.49 -2.24
C ARG A 14 16.47 -35.81 -1.59
N SER A 15 17.31 -36.58 -2.26
CA SER A 15 17.84 -37.85 -1.73
C SER A 15 18.74 -37.62 -0.51
N THR A 16 19.61 -36.61 -0.56
CA THR A 16 20.51 -36.26 0.57
C THR A 16 19.73 -35.85 1.81
N LEU A 17 18.72 -34.99 1.65
CA LEU A 17 17.94 -34.51 2.79
C LEU A 17 16.99 -35.57 3.36
N SER A 18 16.62 -36.60 2.57
CA SER A 18 15.77 -37.74 2.97
C SER A 18 14.46 -37.34 3.68
N GLY A 19 14.02 -36.09 3.50
CA GLY A 19 12.86 -35.53 4.18
C GLY A 19 11.54 -35.86 3.47
N GLN A 20 10.48 -36.05 4.25
CA GLN A 20 9.12 -36.13 3.70
C GLN A 20 8.67 -34.74 3.24
N LEU A 21 7.85 -34.70 2.18
CA LEU A 21 7.25 -33.45 1.72
C LEU A 21 6.40 -32.84 2.84
N PHE A 22 6.59 -31.54 3.09
CA PHE A 22 5.79 -30.84 4.08
C PHE A 22 4.31 -30.83 3.64
N PRO A 23 3.38 -31.33 4.48
CA PRO A 23 1.98 -31.48 4.11
C PRO A 23 1.35 -30.17 3.62
N PRO A 24 0.62 -30.16 2.49
CA PRO A 24 0.03 -28.93 1.96
C PRO A 24 -0.83 -28.16 2.97
N ASN A 25 -1.61 -28.88 3.77
CA ASN A 25 -2.47 -28.32 4.82
C ASN A 25 -1.71 -27.73 6.03
N GLN A 26 -0.42 -28.01 6.17
CA GLN A 26 0.44 -27.46 7.22
C GLN A 26 1.27 -26.28 6.71
N ARG A 27 1.33 -26.05 5.40
CA ARG A 27 2.07 -24.93 4.80
C ARG A 27 1.51 -23.61 5.33
N PHE A 28 2.42 -22.74 5.76
CA PHE A 28 2.05 -21.39 6.12
C PHE A 28 1.51 -20.66 4.88
N VAL A 29 0.30 -20.14 4.98
CA VAL A 29 -0.32 -19.26 3.98
C VAL A 29 -0.37 -17.86 4.57
N GLU A 30 0.26 -16.89 3.92
CA GLU A 30 0.19 -15.49 4.33
C GLU A 30 -1.28 -15.03 4.20
N LYS A 31 -1.89 -14.59 5.30
CA LYS A 31 -3.22 -13.99 5.28
C LYS A 31 -3.09 -12.49 5.33
N ILE A 32 -3.61 -11.81 4.31
CA ILE A 32 -3.62 -10.35 4.25
C ILE A 32 -4.96 -9.86 4.76
N LEU A 33 -4.93 -9.00 5.78
CA LEU A 33 -6.12 -8.38 6.34
C LEU A 33 -6.71 -7.39 5.34
N VAL A 34 -8.02 -7.50 5.10
CA VAL A 34 -8.84 -6.54 4.37
C VAL A 34 -9.51 -5.62 5.38
N LEU A 35 -9.42 -4.32 5.18
CA LEU A 35 -10.05 -3.34 6.06
C LEU A 35 -11.58 -3.45 5.93
N PRO A 36 -12.34 -3.44 7.04
CA PRO A 36 -13.80 -3.38 6.98
C PRO A 36 -14.28 -2.11 6.26
N LYS A 37 -15.51 -2.13 5.72
CA LYS A 37 -16.19 -0.95 5.13
C LYS A 37 -16.63 0.08 6.18
N GLN A 38 -15.75 0.40 7.13
CA GLN A 38 -15.95 1.37 8.20
C GLN A 38 -14.60 1.91 8.68
N SER A 39 -14.54 3.21 8.95
CA SER A 39 -13.32 3.88 9.38
C SER A 39 -13.05 3.59 10.86
N TYR A 40 -11.87 3.02 11.17
CA TYR A 40 -11.46 2.68 12.52
C TYR A 40 -10.20 3.42 12.96
N GLN A 41 -10.11 3.70 14.26
CA GLN A 41 -8.93 4.29 14.89
C GLN A 41 -8.43 3.38 16.00
N ILE A 42 -7.12 3.15 16.03
CA ILE A 42 -6.43 2.42 17.10
C ILE A 42 -5.46 3.38 17.78
N ASP A 43 -5.65 3.59 19.08
CA ASP A 43 -4.72 4.36 19.91
C ASP A 43 -3.69 3.41 20.51
N VAL A 44 -2.40 3.70 20.29
CA VAL A 44 -1.25 2.94 20.78
C VAL A 44 -0.50 3.80 21.81
N PRO A 45 -0.61 3.52 23.11
CA PRO A 45 0.10 4.27 24.12
C PRO A 45 1.60 3.92 24.12
N ILE A 46 2.48 4.92 24.20
CA ILE A 46 3.93 4.72 24.38
C ILE A 46 4.47 5.51 25.58
N LYS A 47 5.65 5.10 26.06
CA LYS A 47 6.32 5.71 27.24
C LYS A 47 7.27 6.87 26.90
N ASN A 48 7.64 7.02 25.64
CA ASN A 48 8.58 8.06 25.19
C ASN A 48 7.80 9.19 24.49
N PRO A 49 8.26 10.44 24.57
CA PRO A 49 7.60 11.56 23.91
C PRO A 49 7.81 11.47 22.39
N SER A 50 6.89 10.77 21.71
CA SER A 50 6.84 10.69 20.25
C SER A 50 5.39 10.51 19.83
N ASN A 51 4.88 11.44 19.03
CA ASN A 51 3.53 11.38 18.51
C ASN A 51 3.59 10.92 17.06
N VAL A 52 2.86 9.86 16.72
CA VAL A 52 2.79 9.36 15.33
C VAL A 52 1.34 9.23 14.93
N ALA A 53 1.00 9.76 13.76
CA ALA A 53 -0.26 9.49 13.09
C ALA A 53 0.03 8.69 11.82
N LEU A 54 -0.63 7.54 11.68
CA LEU A 54 -0.66 6.76 10.45
C LEU A 54 -2.09 6.64 9.98
N LEU A 55 -2.31 6.81 8.68
CA LEU A 55 -3.60 6.57 8.02
C LEU A 55 -3.37 5.61 6.86
N ALA A 56 -4.06 4.47 6.89
CA ALA A 56 -4.16 3.54 5.78
C ALA A 56 -5.54 3.68 5.13
N ILE A 57 -5.58 3.83 3.81
CA ILE A 57 -6.80 3.84 3.00
C ILE A 57 -6.70 2.68 2.02
N GLU A 58 -7.58 1.69 2.16
CA GLU A 58 -7.60 0.53 1.28
C GLU A 58 -8.59 0.74 0.13
N ASN A 59 -8.23 0.27 -1.06
CA ASN A 59 -9.16 0.26 -2.17
C ASN A 59 -10.23 -0.82 -2.01
N ASP A 60 -11.42 -0.59 -2.55
CA ASP A 60 -12.50 -1.57 -2.48
C ASP A 60 -12.20 -2.87 -3.26
N PHE A 61 -11.42 -2.78 -4.32
CA PHE A 61 -11.04 -3.92 -5.17
C PHE A 61 -9.64 -3.78 -5.78
N PHE A 62 -9.02 -4.92 -6.04
CA PHE A 62 -7.74 -5.01 -6.73
C PHE A 62 -7.93 -5.23 -8.23
N SER A 63 -7.25 -4.42 -9.03
CA SER A 63 -6.93 -4.72 -10.42
C SER A 63 -5.58 -4.09 -10.76
N PHE A 64 -4.94 -4.53 -11.84
CA PHE A 64 -3.71 -3.88 -12.28
C PHE A 64 -3.96 -2.41 -12.69
N LYS A 65 -5.17 -2.09 -13.19
CA LYS A 65 -5.61 -0.72 -13.49
C LYS A 65 -5.72 0.14 -12.21
N THR A 66 -6.36 -0.35 -11.15
CA THR A 66 -6.46 0.41 -9.89
C THR A 66 -5.11 0.56 -9.20
N LYS A 67 -4.25 -0.46 -9.28
CA LYS A 67 -2.87 -0.38 -8.80
C LYS A 67 -2.09 0.70 -9.56
N ALA A 68 -2.20 0.74 -10.90
CA ALA A 68 -1.53 1.75 -11.71
C ALA A 68 -2.01 3.17 -11.35
N ALA A 69 -3.32 3.35 -11.17
CA ALA A 69 -3.89 4.64 -10.76
C ALA A 69 -3.34 5.09 -9.40
N GLN A 70 -3.28 4.19 -8.42
CA GLN A 70 -2.69 4.48 -7.11
C GLN A 70 -1.19 4.82 -7.19
N GLN A 71 -0.43 4.14 -8.06
CA GLN A 71 0.98 4.46 -8.27
C GLN A 71 1.15 5.88 -8.82
N ILE A 72 0.36 6.25 -9.82
CA ILE A 72 0.41 7.59 -10.41
C ILE A 72 0.00 8.64 -9.38
N PHE A 73 -1.15 8.43 -8.72
CA PHE A 73 -1.66 9.32 -7.68
C PHE A 73 -0.65 9.54 -6.56
N SER A 74 0.03 8.47 -6.12
CA SER A 74 1.04 8.57 -5.08
C SER A 74 2.21 9.49 -5.43
N GLN A 75 2.63 9.49 -6.70
CA GLN A 75 3.71 10.38 -7.14
C GLN A 75 3.24 11.83 -7.25
N ILE A 76 1.99 12.05 -7.65
CA ILE A 76 1.41 13.41 -7.75
C ILE A 76 1.29 14.02 -6.35
N ILE A 77 0.68 13.29 -5.41
CA ILE A 77 0.31 13.85 -4.11
C ILE A 77 1.48 13.98 -3.13
N ALA A 78 2.58 13.25 -3.35
CA ALA A 78 3.66 13.15 -2.37
C ALA A 78 4.29 14.50 -2.00
N SER A 79 4.60 15.34 -3.00
CA SER A 79 5.19 16.67 -2.74
C SER A 79 4.23 17.61 -2.05
N ASP A 80 2.96 17.59 -2.46
CA ASP A 80 1.94 18.50 -1.97
C ASP A 80 1.54 18.13 -0.53
N PHE A 81 1.43 16.84 -0.24
CA PHE A 81 1.19 16.36 1.13
C PHE A 81 2.36 16.74 2.05
N PHE A 82 3.60 16.53 1.60
CA PHE A 82 4.78 16.95 2.37
C PHE A 82 4.80 18.46 2.60
N ALA A 83 4.50 19.25 1.56
CA ALA A 83 4.49 20.71 1.64
C ALA A 83 3.38 21.22 2.56
N ALA A 84 2.15 20.72 2.43
CA ALA A 84 0.99 21.12 3.22
C ALA A 84 1.19 20.90 4.72
N LEU A 85 1.91 19.83 5.07
CA LEU A 85 2.24 19.57 6.46
C LEU A 85 3.39 20.48 6.94
N ARG A 86 4.41 20.75 6.12
CA ARG A 86 5.57 21.60 6.50
C ARG A 86 5.27 23.10 6.58
N THR A 87 4.46 23.65 5.67
CA THR A 87 4.06 25.06 5.72
C THR A 87 3.21 25.38 6.95
N LYS A 88 2.65 24.36 7.62
CA LYS A 88 1.93 24.47 8.90
C LYS A 88 2.69 23.93 10.12
N GLN A 89 4.04 23.98 10.12
CA GLN A 89 4.98 23.88 11.27
C GLN A 89 6.04 22.75 11.16
N GLN A 90 7.17 23.00 11.84
CA GLN A 90 8.42 22.23 11.86
C GLN A 90 8.24 20.78 12.35
N THR A 91 7.88 19.84 11.46
CA THR A 91 7.99 18.41 11.80
C THR A 91 8.68 17.65 10.67
N GLY A 92 9.45 16.63 11.06
CA GLY A 92 10.19 15.77 10.14
C GLY A 92 9.26 14.72 9.56
N TYR A 93 8.86 14.89 8.31
CA TYR A 93 7.90 14.01 7.66
C TYR A 93 8.59 12.82 6.98
N LEU A 94 8.08 11.61 7.24
CA LEU A 94 8.30 10.46 6.38
C LEU A 94 6.97 10.13 5.69
N VAL A 95 6.74 10.72 4.53
CA VAL A 95 5.57 10.40 3.69
C VAL A 95 5.84 9.06 3.02
N LEU A 96 5.35 7.99 3.63
CA LEU A 96 5.43 6.66 3.07
C LEU A 96 4.14 6.33 2.33
N ILE A 97 4.09 6.60 1.02
CA ILE A 97 3.10 5.96 0.16
C ILE A 97 3.68 4.64 -0.30
N GLN A 98 3.49 3.60 0.50
CA GLN A 98 3.94 2.25 0.15
C GLN A 98 2.77 1.42 -0.33
N LEU A 99 2.76 1.10 -1.62
CA LEU A 99 1.98 -0.03 -2.08
C LEU A 99 2.62 -1.29 -1.52
N LYS A 100 2.03 -1.87 -0.47
CA LYS A 100 2.40 -3.23 -0.11
C LYS A 100 2.02 -4.07 -1.32
N ASN A 101 3.03 -4.67 -1.94
CA ASN A 101 2.92 -5.60 -3.06
C ASN A 101 2.18 -6.86 -2.58
N SER A 102 0.89 -6.72 -2.34
CA SER A 102 -0.01 -7.70 -1.76
C SER A 102 -1.29 -7.67 -2.57
N ILE A 103 -2.18 -8.64 -2.40
CA ILE A 103 -3.46 -8.67 -3.12
C ILE A 103 -4.26 -7.39 -2.83
N ASN A 104 -4.06 -6.76 -1.67
CA ASN A 104 -4.69 -5.49 -1.33
C ASN A 104 -3.72 -4.35 -1.56
N THR A 105 -4.19 -3.32 -2.26
CA THR A 105 -3.42 -2.10 -2.48
C THR A 105 -3.96 -0.99 -1.59
N SER A 106 -3.17 -0.65 -0.57
CA SER A 106 -3.48 0.42 0.38
C SER A 106 -2.55 1.60 0.17
N LEU A 107 -3.12 2.79 0.31
CA LEU A 107 -2.41 4.05 0.38
C LEU A 107 -2.11 4.35 1.85
N PHE A 108 -0.85 4.62 2.18
CA PHE A 108 -0.44 4.94 3.54
C PHE A 108 0.02 6.40 3.62
N PHE A 109 -0.34 7.04 4.72
CA PHE A 109 0.15 8.35 5.13
C PHE A 109 0.70 8.20 6.54
N ALA A 110 1.85 8.78 6.81
CA ALA A 110 2.47 8.71 8.12
C ALA A 110 3.19 10.03 8.44
N VAL A 111 3.08 10.46 9.69
CA VAL A 111 3.80 11.60 10.23
C VAL A 111 4.21 11.29 11.65
N GLN A 112 5.47 11.59 11.98
CA GLN A 112 5.95 11.68 13.34
C GLN A 112 6.13 13.15 13.72
N SER A 113 5.65 13.52 14.89
CA SER A 113 5.79 14.85 15.47
C SER A 113 6.22 14.75 16.92
N ASN A 114 7.04 15.70 17.37
CA ASN A 114 7.39 15.85 18.78
C ASN A 114 6.54 16.95 19.45
N THR A 115 5.71 17.66 18.68
CA THR A 115 5.02 18.88 19.14
C THR A 115 3.51 18.84 18.95
N HIS A 116 3.01 17.97 18.07
CA HIS A 116 1.60 17.89 17.71
C HIS A 116 0.97 16.60 18.18
N ASP A 117 -0.28 16.68 18.62
CA ASP A 117 -1.09 15.52 18.98
C ASP A 117 -1.44 14.68 17.72
N PRO A 118 -1.40 13.34 17.76
CA PRO A 118 -1.73 12.52 16.59
C PRO A 118 -3.16 12.70 16.07
N GLN A 119 -4.11 13.08 16.92
CA GLN A 119 -5.48 13.35 16.49
C GLN A 119 -5.54 14.60 15.61
N ASP A 120 -4.78 15.65 15.95
CA ASP A 120 -4.64 16.86 15.12
C ASP A 120 -3.99 16.52 13.78
N LEU A 121 -2.94 15.68 13.80
CA LEU A 121 -2.29 15.22 12.57
C LEU A 121 -3.26 14.44 11.67
N LEU A 122 -4.07 13.54 12.23
CA LEU A 122 -5.08 12.81 11.47
C LEU A 122 -6.12 13.75 10.85
N PHE A 123 -6.57 14.78 11.60
CA PHE A 123 -7.46 15.80 11.06
C PHE A 123 -6.84 16.54 9.88
N ARG A 124 -5.55 16.88 9.96
CA ARG A 124 -4.82 17.52 8.86
C ARG A 124 -4.71 16.62 7.63
N PHE A 125 -4.57 15.29 7.81
CA PHE A 125 -4.55 14.36 6.67
C PHE A 125 -5.89 14.38 5.94
N GLU A 126 -6.99 14.25 6.68
CA GLU A 126 -8.34 14.25 6.13
C GLU A 126 -8.66 15.58 5.43
N LEU A 127 -8.33 16.71 6.06
CA LEU A 127 -8.51 18.03 5.46
C LEU A 127 -7.70 18.19 4.18
N PHE A 128 -6.43 17.78 4.19
CA PHE A 128 -5.60 17.84 2.99
C PHE A 128 -6.19 16.99 1.85
N LEU A 129 -6.68 15.78 2.13
CA LEU A 129 -7.28 14.93 1.09
C LEU A 129 -8.56 15.53 0.52
N GLU A 130 -9.37 16.18 1.36
CA GLU A 130 -10.55 16.91 0.92
C GLU A 130 -10.19 18.11 0.04
N ASP A 131 -9.30 18.99 0.53
CA ASP A 131 -8.82 20.17 -0.20
C ASP A 131 -8.12 19.77 -1.52
N PHE A 132 -7.43 18.64 -1.51
CA PHE A 132 -6.80 18.08 -2.69
C PHE A 132 -7.83 17.62 -3.71
N LEU A 133 -8.98 17.06 -3.30
CA LEU A 133 -10.00 16.66 -4.28
C LEU A 133 -10.81 17.83 -4.86
N THR A 134 -10.94 18.94 -4.13
CA THR A 134 -11.72 20.11 -4.59
C THR A 134 -10.91 21.06 -5.46
N ASP A 135 -9.81 21.61 -4.92
CA ASP A 135 -9.14 22.79 -5.48
C ASP A 135 -7.75 22.46 -6.02
N MET A 136 -6.91 21.80 -5.23
CA MET A 136 -5.52 21.51 -5.64
C MET A 136 -5.47 20.40 -6.70
N GLY A 137 -6.39 19.44 -6.63
CA GLY A 137 -6.42 18.26 -7.49
C GLY A 137 -6.79 18.57 -8.92
N GLN A 138 -7.63 19.58 -9.19
CA GLN A 138 -7.92 19.96 -10.57
C GLN A 138 -6.66 20.41 -11.32
N ILE A 139 -5.73 21.08 -10.61
CA ILE A 139 -4.44 21.51 -11.17
C ILE A 139 -3.44 20.35 -11.15
N ALA A 140 -3.30 19.66 -10.02
CA ALA A 140 -2.27 18.62 -9.84
C ALA A 140 -2.57 17.34 -10.64
N LEU A 141 -3.82 16.91 -10.67
CA LEU A 141 -4.32 15.74 -11.39
C LEU A 141 -4.61 16.02 -12.86
N ASN A 142 -4.05 17.08 -13.47
CA ASN A 142 -4.29 17.35 -14.89
C ASN A 142 -3.74 16.23 -15.81
N GLN A 143 -4.27 16.15 -17.03
CA GLN A 143 -3.91 15.10 -18.00
C GLN A 143 -2.41 15.09 -18.35
N LEU A 144 -1.75 16.24 -18.41
CA LEU A 144 -0.32 16.32 -18.71
C LEU A 144 0.52 15.65 -17.61
N ASN A 145 0.22 15.93 -16.33
CA ASN A 145 0.89 15.30 -15.19
C ASN A 145 0.62 13.80 -15.14
N PHE A 146 -0.63 13.40 -15.37
CA PHE A 146 -1.03 12.01 -15.47
C PHE A 146 -0.20 11.26 -16.52
N GLU A 147 -0.18 11.74 -17.77
CA GLU A 147 0.56 11.08 -18.86
C GLU A 147 2.07 11.07 -18.60
N LYS A 148 2.63 12.17 -18.09
CA LYS A 148 4.06 12.25 -17.73
C LYS A 148 4.45 11.16 -16.73
N ILE A 149 3.70 11.04 -15.64
CA ILE A 149 3.99 10.08 -14.57
C ILE A 149 3.69 8.65 -15.02
N LYS A 150 2.58 8.44 -15.74
CA LYS A 150 2.23 7.15 -16.36
C LYS A 150 3.36 6.64 -17.24
N ASN A 151 3.90 7.48 -18.12
CA ASN A 151 4.99 7.10 -19.03
C ASN A 151 6.29 6.79 -18.28
N ALA A 152 6.67 7.61 -17.29
CA ALA A 152 7.85 7.34 -16.46
C ALA A 152 7.75 6.02 -15.68
N LEU A 153 6.57 5.71 -15.13
CA LEU A 153 6.30 4.45 -14.44
C LEU A 153 6.31 3.24 -15.39
N LEU A 154 5.74 3.40 -16.59
CA LEU A 154 5.77 2.38 -17.64
C LEU A 154 7.19 2.09 -18.10
N GLU A 155 7.99 3.12 -18.35
CA GLU A 155 9.41 2.97 -18.70
C GLU A 155 10.14 2.17 -17.61
N LYS A 156 9.95 2.53 -16.34
CA LYS A 156 10.51 1.82 -15.19
C LYS A 156 10.10 0.34 -15.15
N LEU A 157 8.84 0.02 -15.44
CA LEU A 157 8.31 -1.35 -15.44
C LEU A 157 8.81 -2.19 -16.63
N ASN A 158 9.13 -1.55 -17.75
CA ASN A 158 9.65 -2.23 -18.93
C ASN A 158 11.14 -2.59 -18.82
N TYR A 159 11.89 -2.04 -17.85
CA TYR A 159 13.27 -2.45 -17.64
C TYR A 159 13.34 -3.88 -17.10
N PRO A 160 13.96 -4.82 -17.83
CA PRO A 160 14.16 -6.17 -17.32
C PRO A 160 15.15 -6.16 -16.15
N PRO A 161 15.15 -7.21 -15.31
CA PRO A 161 16.19 -7.43 -14.30
C PRO A 161 17.59 -7.29 -14.90
N GLN A 162 18.43 -6.46 -14.29
CA GLN A 162 19.73 -6.06 -14.88
C GLN A 162 20.83 -7.11 -14.69
N ASN A 163 20.63 -8.06 -13.76
CA ASN A 163 21.58 -9.11 -13.44
C ASN A 163 20.87 -10.38 -12.92
N LEU A 164 21.63 -11.44 -12.72
CA LEU A 164 21.12 -12.73 -12.23
C LEU A 164 20.50 -12.65 -10.83
N GLN A 165 21.02 -11.78 -9.96
CA GLN A 165 20.49 -11.61 -8.61
C GLN A 165 19.09 -10.97 -8.65
N ASP A 166 18.91 -9.94 -9.48
CA ASP A 166 17.62 -9.29 -9.68
C ASP A 166 16.59 -10.25 -10.29
N MET A 167 17.02 -11.04 -11.28
CA MET A 167 16.17 -12.07 -11.88
C MET A 167 15.78 -13.15 -10.86
N GLY A 168 16.73 -13.60 -10.04
CA GLY A 168 16.48 -14.56 -8.96
C GLY A 168 15.50 -14.02 -7.92
N ASN A 169 15.61 -12.75 -7.54
CA ASN A 169 14.69 -12.08 -6.63
C ASN A 169 13.28 -11.94 -7.22
N LEU A 170 13.17 -11.60 -8.51
CA LEU A 170 11.90 -11.55 -9.22
C LEU A 170 11.23 -12.92 -9.24
N LEU A 171 11.93 -13.96 -9.73
CA LEU A 171 11.40 -15.32 -9.81
C LEU A 171 11.00 -15.88 -8.45
N LYS A 172 11.81 -15.64 -7.41
CA LYS A 172 11.47 -15.99 -6.03
C LYS A 172 10.16 -15.33 -5.59
N THR A 173 10.00 -14.04 -5.89
CA THR A 173 8.77 -13.31 -5.54
C THR A 173 7.56 -13.87 -6.30
N LEU A 174 7.66 -14.06 -7.62
CA LEU A 174 6.57 -14.60 -8.43
C LEU A 174 6.17 -16.01 -7.97
N THR A 175 7.15 -16.86 -7.68
CA THR A 175 6.92 -18.25 -7.26
C THR A 175 6.29 -18.34 -5.87
N PHE A 176 6.86 -17.68 -4.87
CA PHE A 176 6.47 -17.90 -3.47
C PHE A 176 5.44 -16.92 -2.93
N LYS A 177 5.30 -15.74 -3.57
CA LYS A 177 4.38 -14.70 -3.11
C LYS A 177 3.19 -14.51 -4.04
N TYR A 178 3.32 -14.88 -5.31
CA TYR A 178 2.26 -14.70 -6.29
C TYR A 178 1.95 -16.00 -7.03
N GLU A 179 2.09 -17.14 -6.35
CA GLU A 179 1.44 -18.37 -6.81
C GLU A 179 1.99 -18.87 -8.17
N GLY A 180 3.20 -18.44 -8.54
CA GLY A 180 3.77 -18.71 -9.86
C GLY A 180 3.14 -17.89 -11.00
N ASP A 181 2.47 -16.77 -10.71
CA ASP A 181 1.96 -15.82 -11.71
C ASP A 181 3.12 -15.10 -12.41
N PHE A 182 3.82 -15.80 -13.31
CA PHE A 182 4.96 -15.25 -14.03
C PHE A 182 4.59 -14.13 -15.01
N ASP A 183 3.33 -14.02 -15.40
CA ASP A 183 2.79 -12.96 -16.26
C ASP A 183 2.44 -11.68 -15.49
N ARG A 184 2.63 -11.65 -14.17
CA ARG A 184 2.24 -10.52 -13.32
C ARG A 184 2.84 -9.18 -13.76
N VAL A 185 4.08 -9.18 -14.27
CA VAL A 185 4.73 -7.97 -14.81
C VAL A 185 4.00 -7.50 -16.07
N THR A 186 3.73 -8.41 -17.00
CA THR A 186 2.97 -8.15 -18.23
C THR A 186 1.57 -7.60 -17.93
N LYS A 187 0.85 -8.23 -16.98
CA LYS A 187 -0.47 -7.77 -16.53
C LYS A 187 -0.39 -6.38 -15.88
N GLY A 188 0.68 -6.09 -15.14
CA GLY A 188 0.97 -4.77 -14.61
C GLY A 188 1.14 -3.72 -15.70
N ILE A 189 1.99 -3.99 -16.70
CA ILE A 189 2.18 -3.11 -17.86
C ILE A 189 0.85 -2.87 -18.59
N GLN A 190 0.05 -3.93 -18.78
CA GLN A 190 -1.25 -3.82 -19.42
C GLN A 190 -2.21 -2.94 -18.62
N GLY A 191 -2.25 -3.07 -17.29
CA GLY A 191 -3.05 -2.21 -16.42
C GLY A 191 -2.69 -0.72 -16.53
N PHE A 192 -1.42 -0.39 -16.76
CA PHE A 192 -1.02 0.99 -17.08
C PHE A 192 -1.50 1.41 -18.48
N LYS A 193 -1.35 0.56 -19.49
CA LYS A 193 -1.77 0.87 -20.87
C LYS A 193 -3.28 1.15 -20.96
N GLU A 194 -4.08 0.35 -20.27
CA GLU A 194 -5.55 0.45 -20.22
C GLU A 194 -6.07 1.55 -19.30
N LEU A 195 -5.23 2.12 -18.44
CA LEU A 195 -5.64 3.23 -17.57
C LEU A 195 -5.72 4.52 -18.39
N HIS A 196 -6.93 5.01 -18.63
CA HIS A 196 -7.16 6.32 -19.23
C HIS A 196 -7.29 7.41 -18.16
N TYR A 197 -7.19 8.67 -18.59
CA TYR A 197 -7.23 9.81 -17.70
C TYR A 197 -8.54 9.90 -16.88
N GLU A 198 -9.69 9.68 -17.53
CA GLU A 198 -11.00 9.73 -16.85
C GLU A 198 -11.14 8.60 -15.83
N ASP A 199 -10.74 7.37 -16.17
CA ASP A 199 -10.68 6.24 -15.23
C ASP A 199 -9.81 6.57 -14.02
N PHE A 200 -8.67 7.23 -14.26
CA PHE A 200 -7.75 7.62 -13.20
C PHE A 200 -8.40 8.60 -12.22
N LEU A 201 -9.10 9.62 -12.70
CA LEU A 201 -9.82 10.57 -11.86
C LEU A 201 -10.91 9.87 -11.03
N GLU A 202 -11.72 9.01 -11.66
CA GLU A 202 -12.76 8.25 -10.97
C GLU A 202 -12.19 7.35 -9.88
N ILE A 203 -11.12 6.60 -10.18
CA ILE A 203 -10.47 5.70 -9.21
C ILE A 203 -9.88 6.51 -8.04
N VAL A 204 -9.27 7.66 -8.29
CA VAL A 204 -8.71 8.52 -7.25
C VAL A 204 -9.81 9.09 -6.36
N MET A 205 -10.88 9.61 -6.95
CA MET A 205 -12.04 10.12 -6.22
C MET A 205 -12.68 9.05 -5.35
N GLN A 206 -12.84 7.83 -5.88
CA GLN A 206 -13.34 6.69 -5.11
C GLN A 206 -12.37 6.29 -4.00
N LEU A 207 -11.07 6.31 -4.24
CA LEU A 207 -10.07 5.87 -3.27
C LEU A 207 -9.99 6.80 -2.05
N VAL A 208 -9.81 8.10 -2.25
CA VAL A 208 -9.56 9.06 -1.16
C VAL A 208 -10.78 9.90 -0.80
N GLY A 209 -11.88 9.78 -1.56
CA GLY A 209 -13.14 10.45 -1.27
C GLY A 209 -13.76 9.99 0.05
N LYS A 210 -14.60 10.86 0.62
CA LYS A 210 -15.24 10.66 1.93
C LYS A 210 -16.08 9.39 2.01
N ASP A 211 -16.58 8.89 0.88
CA ASP A 211 -17.42 7.69 0.82
C ASP A 211 -16.62 6.40 1.00
N ASN A 212 -15.31 6.40 0.73
CA ASN A 212 -14.47 5.26 1.06
C ASN A 212 -14.24 5.19 2.57
N LYS A 213 -14.97 4.28 3.22
CA LYS A 213 -14.85 4.03 4.65
C LYS A 213 -13.83 2.95 4.99
N ARG A 214 -13.10 2.35 4.04
CA ARG A 214 -12.02 1.39 4.35
C ARG A 214 -10.76 2.11 4.80
N ARG A 215 -10.83 2.70 5.99
CA ARG A 215 -9.77 3.53 6.57
C ARG A 215 -9.37 3.01 7.94
N LEU A 216 -8.07 2.96 8.19
CA LEU A 216 -7.51 2.64 9.50
C LEU A 216 -6.52 3.72 9.91
N ALA A 217 -6.85 4.43 10.99
CA ALA A 217 -5.93 5.32 11.67
C ALA A 217 -5.23 4.58 12.82
N ILE A 218 -3.92 4.76 12.94
CA ILE A 218 -3.13 4.32 14.10
C ILE A 218 -2.48 5.55 14.70
N LEU A 219 -2.86 5.86 15.94
CA LEU A 219 -2.40 7.04 16.67
C LEU A 219 -1.50 6.60 17.82
N VAL A 220 -0.22 6.90 17.71
CA VAL A 220 0.77 6.64 18.75
C VAL A 220 0.93 7.90 19.58
N LYS A 221 0.59 7.85 20.88
CA LYS A 221 0.70 9.01 21.79
C LYS A 221 1.15 8.60 23.19
N GLU A 222 1.73 9.56 23.89
CA GLU A 222 1.84 9.51 25.33
C GLU A 222 0.43 9.69 25.94
N THR A 223 0.10 8.90 26.95
CA THR A 223 -1.26 8.67 27.47
C THR A 223 -2.09 9.95 27.68
N SER A 224 -3.08 10.22 26.82
CA SER A 224 -4.26 11.06 27.15
C SER A 224 -5.45 10.83 26.21
N ALA A 225 -6.65 11.13 26.72
CA ALA A 225 -7.97 10.72 26.21
C ALA A 225 -8.32 11.26 24.79
N PRO A 226 -9.16 10.55 24.01
CA PRO A 226 -9.51 10.94 22.64
C PRO A 226 -10.47 12.15 22.57
N LYS A 227 -10.27 13.01 21.56
CA LYS A 227 -11.26 13.96 21.03
C LYS A 227 -11.82 13.39 19.72
N SER A 228 -13.14 13.49 19.49
CA SER A 228 -13.84 12.67 18.48
C SER A 228 -13.70 13.15 17.03
N LEU A 229 -13.44 12.19 16.13
CA LEU A 229 -13.69 12.25 14.68
C LEU A 229 -14.70 11.16 14.28
N LEU A 230 -15.04 11.06 12.99
CA LEU A 230 -15.88 9.97 12.40
C LEU A 230 -15.24 8.56 12.46
N PHE A 231 -14.14 8.38 13.19
CA PHE A 231 -13.49 7.10 13.39
C PHE A 231 -14.03 6.41 14.63
N THR A 232 -14.35 5.13 14.48
CA THR A 232 -14.73 4.31 15.63
C THR A 232 -13.48 3.83 16.35
N SER A 233 -13.34 4.14 17.64
CA SER A 233 -12.23 3.64 18.46
C SER A 233 -12.30 2.12 18.56
N LEU A 234 -11.18 1.45 18.31
CA LEU A 234 -11.07 0.00 18.30
C LEU A 234 -9.80 -0.45 19.01
N LYS A 235 -9.89 -1.51 19.82
CA LYS A 235 -8.70 -2.22 20.32
C LYS A 235 -8.20 -3.14 19.22
N GLU A 236 -6.88 -3.29 19.09
CA GLU A 236 -6.23 -4.09 18.03
C GLU A 236 -6.85 -5.50 17.85
N LYS A 237 -7.13 -6.21 18.95
CA LYS A 237 -7.73 -7.56 18.91
C LYS A 237 -9.10 -7.59 18.21
N LYS A 238 -9.90 -6.53 18.33
CA LYS A 238 -11.24 -6.42 17.71
C LYS A 238 -11.20 -6.09 16.22
N LEU A 239 -10.06 -5.63 15.68
CA LEU A 239 -9.92 -5.40 14.24
C LEU A 239 -9.96 -6.73 13.49
N LYS A 240 -9.25 -7.74 14.00
CA LYS A 240 -9.22 -9.08 13.40
C LYS A 240 -10.61 -9.72 13.30
N GLU A 241 -11.47 -9.50 14.30
CA GLU A 241 -12.84 -10.01 14.33
C GLU A 241 -13.77 -9.33 13.30
N ARG A 242 -13.43 -8.11 12.87
CA ARG A 242 -14.25 -7.28 11.98
C ARG A 242 -13.73 -7.21 10.55
N SER A 243 -12.52 -7.71 10.32
CA SER A 243 -11.87 -7.75 9.02
C SER A 243 -12.17 -9.06 8.29
N THR A 244 -12.14 -8.98 6.96
CA THR A 244 -12.02 -10.18 6.11
C THR A 244 -10.55 -10.43 5.79
N TYR A 245 -10.25 -11.59 5.23
CA TYR A 245 -8.89 -11.97 4.87
C TYR A 245 -8.89 -12.46 3.43
N ASN A 246 -7.95 -11.95 2.65
CA ASN A 246 -7.67 -12.51 1.34
C ASN A 246 -6.57 -13.55 1.48
N HIS A 247 -6.77 -14.66 0.76
CA HIS A 247 -5.78 -15.70 0.55
C HIS A 247 -5.07 -15.43 -0.78
N LEU A 248 -3.77 -15.67 -0.81
CA LEU A 248 -3.12 -16.20 -2.00
C LEU A 248 -3.47 -17.70 -1.91
N ASP A 249 -4.31 -18.39 -2.71
CA ASP A 249 -4.88 -18.19 -4.05
C ASP A 249 -3.94 -18.74 -5.12
#